data_AF-A0A6V8Q870-F1
#
_entry.id   AF-A0A6V8Q870-F1
#
_cell.length_a   1.000
_cell.length_b   1.000
_cell.length_c   1.000
_cell.angle_alpha   90.00
_cell.angle_beta   90.00
_cell.angle_gamma   90.00
#
_symmetry.space_group_name_H-M   'P 1'
#
loop_
_entity.id
_entity.type
_entity.pdbx_description
1 polymer ?
#
loop_
_entity_poly.entity_id
_entity_poly.type
_entity_poly.pdbx_seq_one_letter_code
_entity_poly.pdbx_strand_id
1 'polypeptide(L)'
;MTAESGVLSLYLYQEAVMGSGTQTSFWKLELLDGDYINRIHLCSLNILEEIGVRIHNEELLQRLSSTSGIAVDHQKREVKFDPGKVEEAIKIAGKNFIYYGRDYTRKVKFGYGQNVFTSSAGQWAWIDWRRKKRRHPNQQDFFDAIKLADALENIDVVGGMAEPAEIPREVRDIFIHKELIKRTKKPVVAWINCKNTAEYILKIFEAVSGGAKELQDKPLIKGLLTPVSPLQFNKEGSDILMLFADRGLPLGVGSMVMAMVSGPATLAGTVALQNAEVLAGITISQLLRPGLPVLYAGIPHISDPRNVNICFGSPEQGIMAVMITALTKELS
;
A
#
# COMPACT_ATOMS: atom_id res chain seq x y z
N MET A 1 -25.91 -25.73 -20.39
CA MET A 1 -27.18 -25.21 -19.84
C MET A 1 -27.10 -25.50 -18.35
N THR A 2 -27.00 -24.55 -17.43
CA THR A 2 -27.33 -23.12 -17.40
C THR A 2 -26.12 -22.32 -16.88
N ALA A 3 -25.76 -21.25 -17.58
CA ALA A 3 -24.86 -20.23 -17.05
C ALA A 3 -25.72 -19.33 -16.15
N GLU A 4 -25.60 -19.47 -14.83
CA GLU A 4 -26.11 -18.47 -13.91
C GLU A 4 -25.27 -17.21 -14.09
N SER A 5 -25.90 -16.23 -14.73
CA SER A 5 -25.40 -14.88 -14.85
C SER A 5 -25.36 -14.28 -13.45
N GLY A 6 -24.16 -13.98 -12.95
CA GLY A 6 -23.99 -13.17 -11.75
C GLY A 6 -24.63 -11.81 -12.00
N VAL A 7 -25.84 -11.62 -11.48
CA VAL A 7 -26.62 -10.39 -11.63
C VAL A 7 -25.93 -9.30 -10.83
N LEU A 8 -25.38 -8.30 -11.54
CA LEU A 8 -25.02 -7.00 -10.99
C LEU A 8 -26.23 -6.43 -10.23
N SER A 9 -26.19 -6.52 -8.91
CA SER A 9 -27.28 -6.05 -8.06
C SER A 9 -26.82 -4.75 -7.40
N LEU A 10 -27.29 -3.61 -7.91
CA LEU A 10 -27.01 -2.31 -7.33
C LEU A 10 -27.92 -2.11 -6.10
N TYR A 11 -27.46 -2.47 -4.91
CA TYR A 11 -28.19 -2.17 -3.68
C TYR A 11 -27.91 -0.73 -3.24
N LEU A 12 -28.94 0.12 -3.31
CA LEU A 12 -28.91 1.49 -2.81
C LEU A 12 -29.22 1.47 -1.31
N TYR A 13 -28.18 1.52 -0.46
CA TYR A 13 -28.35 1.72 0.98
C TYR A 13 -28.13 3.19 1.35
N GLN A 14 -29.15 3.81 1.93
CA GLN A 14 -29.09 5.12 2.57
C GLN A 14 -29.08 4.90 4.09
N GLU A 15 -27.90 4.83 4.71
CA GLU A 15 -27.83 4.93 6.18
C GLU A 15 -27.97 6.40 6.58
N ALA A 16 -29.21 6.81 6.84
CA ALA A 16 -29.50 8.07 7.50
C ALA A 16 -29.35 7.87 9.02
N VAL A 17 -28.19 8.22 9.57
CA VAL A 17 -28.04 8.42 11.03
C VAL A 17 -28.16 9.91 11.30
N MET A 18 -29.30 10.32 11.86
CA MET A 18 -29.53 11.67 12.36
C MET A 18 -28.64 11.92 13.58
N GLY A 19 -27.60 12.73 13.40
CA GLY A 19 -26.74 13.26 14.46
C GLY A 19 -25.82 14.32 13.87
N SER A 20 -25.70 15.47 14.55
CA SER A 20 -25.16 16.75 14.09
C SER A 20 -23.69 16.75 13.62
N GLY A 21 -23.42 16.17 12.46
CA GLY A 21 -22.18 16.33 11.72
C GLY A 21 -22.46 15.96 10.26
N THR A 22 -22.02 16.78 9.32
CA THR A 22 -22.10 16.46 7.89
C THR A 22 -21.20 15.25 7.59
N GLN A 23 -21.71 14.04 7.82
CA GLN A 23 -21.16 12.84 7.24
C GLN A 23 -21.56 12.83 5.77
N THR A 24 -20.58 12.89 4.88
CA THR A 24 -20.78 12.61 3.46
C THR A 24 -21.22 11.15 3.33
N SER A 25 -22.51 10.91 3.12
CA SER A 25 -23.02 9.59 2.79
C SER A 25 -22.58 9.26 1.37
N PHE A 26 -21.58 8.40 1.23
CA PHE A 26 -21.16 7.89 -0.08
C PHE A 26 -22.03 6.68 -0.46
N TRP A 27 -22.47 6.64 -1.70
CA TRP A 27 -23.15 5.47 -2.27
C TRP A 27 -22.23 4.26 -2.20
N LYS A 28 -22.70 3.16 -1.59
CA LYS A 28 -21.96 1.89 -1.57
C LYS A 28 -22.27 1.12 -2.84
N LEU A 29 -21.23 0.82 -3.62
CA LEU A 29 -21.34 -0.07 -4.76
C LEU A 29 -20.95 -1.49 -4.33
N GLU A 30 -21.96 -2.35 -4.13
CA GLU A 30 -21.75 -3.79 -3.90
C GLU A 30 -21.91 -4.53 -5.22
N LEU A 31 -20.81 -4.99 -5.81
CA LEU A 31 -20.83 -5.70 -7.10
C LEU A 31 -20.89 -7.22 -6.94
N LEU A 32 -20.62 -7.76 -5.76
CA LEU A 32 -20.42 -9.19 -5.53
C LEU A 32 -21.12 -9.64 -4.24
N ASP A 33 -21.72 -10.82 -4.30
CA ASP A 33 -22.18 -11.55 -3.11
C ASP A 33 -20.99 -12.00 -2.24
N GLY A 34 -21.19 -12.16 -0.94
CA GLY A 34 -20.17 -12.55 0.03
C GLY A 34 -19.49 -13.88 -0.32
N ASP A 35 -20.20 -14.81 -0.95
CA ASP A 35 -19.61 -16.08 -1.42
C ASP A 35 -18.48 -15.85 -2.45
N TYR A 36 -18.64 -14.91 -3.38
CA TYR A 36 -17.60 -14.61 -4.37
C TYR A 36 -16.34 -14.03 -3.71
N ILE A 37 -16.51 -13.16 -2.71
CA ILE A 37 -15.40 -12.58 -1.95
C ILE A 37 -14.66 -13.67 -1.19
N ASN A 38 -15.40 -14.56 -0.52
CA ASN A 38 -14.82 -15.71 0.19
C ASN A 38 -14.05 -16.64 -0.76
N ARG A 39 -14.57 -16.90 -1.96
CA ARG A 39 -13.87 -17.72 -2.96
C ARG A 39 -12.55 -17.09 -3.42
N ILE A 40 -12.52 -15.77 -3.58
CA ILE A 40 -11.26 -15.07 -3.90
C ILE A 40 -10.27 -15.19 -2.75
N HIS A 41 -10.71 -15.00 -1.51
CA HIS A 41 -9.88 -15.17 -0.32
C HIS A 41 -9.30 -16.58 -0.19
N LEU A 42 -10.15 -17.62 -0.29
CA LEU A 42 -9.71 -19.02 -0.27
C LEU A 42 -8.74 -19.34 -1.42
N CYS A 43 -8.95 -18.77 -2.60
CA CYS A 43 -8.01 -18.89 -3.71
C CYS A 43 -6.66 -18.24 -3.38
N SER A 44 -6.64 -17.08 -2.72
CA SER A 44 -5.40 -16.45 -2.25
C SER A 44 -4.65 -17.31 -1.23
N LEU A 45 -5.36 -17.92 -0.27
CA LEU A 45 -4.76 -18.83 0.70
C LEU A 45 -4.13 -20.06 0.01
N ASN A 46 -4.85 -20.65 -0.95
CA ASN A 46 -4.35 -21.77 -1.74
C ASN A 46 -3.10 -21.40 -2.57
N ILE A 47 -3.04 -20.17 -3.12
CA ILE A 47 -1.83 -19.67 -3.79
C ILE A 47 -0.65 -19.64 -2.81
N LEU A 48 -0.85 -19.17 -1.58
CA LEU A 48 0.23 -19.08 -0.59
C LEU A 48 0.68 -20.44 -0.05
N GLU A 49 -0.24 -21.40 0.06
CA GLU A 49 0.03 -22.77 0.51
C GLU A 49 0.75 -23.58 -0.57
N GLU A 50 0.22 -23.59 -1.80
CA GLU A 50 0.71 -24.46 -2.86
C GLU A 50 1.87 -23.85 -3.65
N ILE A 51 1.86 -22.54 -3.88
CA ILE A 51 2.87 -21.84 -4.69
C ILE A 51 3.84 -21.07 -3.80
N GLY A 52 3.32 -20.28 -2.85
CA GLY A 52 4.10 -19.41 -1.99
C GLY A 52 4.61 -18.16 -2.71
N VAL A 53 5.61 -17.52 -2.11
CA VAL A 53 6.27 -16.30 -2.63
C VAL A 53 7.78 -16.47 -2.67
N ARG A 54 8.44 -15.84 -3.64
CA ARG A 54 9.90 -15.79 -3.70
C ARG A 54 10.43 -14.59 -2.91
N ILE A 55 11.40 -14.81 -2.03
CA ILE A 55 12.01 -13.75 -1.23
C ILE A 55 13.49 -13.58 -1.62
N HIS A 56 13.84 -12.42 -2.15
CA HIS A 56 15.19 -12.10 -2.60
C HIS A 56 16.12 -11.56 -1.50
N ASN A 57 15.70 -11.60 -0.24
CA ASN A 57 16.48 -11.17 0.92
C ASN A 57 16.82 -12.36 1.82
N GLU A 58 18.12 -12.66 1.95
CA GLU A 58 18.59 -13.82 2.73
C GLU A 58 18.37 -13.66 4.23
N GLU A 59 18.54 -12.45 4.76
CA GLU A 59 18.27 -12.16 6.19
C GLU A 59 16.80 -12.42 6.50
N LEU A 60 15.89 -12.01 5.61
CA LEU A 60 14.46 -12.27 5.79
C LEU A 60 14.14 -13.77 5.74
N LEU A 61 14.72 -14.52 4.80
CA LEU A 61 14.57 -15.98 4.73
C LEU A 61 15.01 -16.65 6.05
N GLN A 62 16.15 -16.21 6.61
CA GLN A 62 16.67 -16.72 7.87
C GLN A 62 15.77 -16.38 9.06
N ARG A 63 15.19 -15.17 9.10
CA ARG A 63 14.24 -14.80 10.16
C ARG A 63 12.94 -15.63 10.09
N LEU A 64 12.55 -16.08 8.90
CA LEU A 64 11.33 -16.87 8.69
C LEU A 64 11.52 -18.39 8.89
N SER A 65 12.73 -18.92 8.68
CA SER A 65 12.98 -20.37 8.57
C SER A 65 12.65 -21.21 9.82
N SER A 66 12.60 -20.60 11.01
CA SER A 66 12.26 -21.28 12.26
C SER A 66 10.81 -21.09 12.69
N THR A 67 9.98 -20.46 11.85
CA THR A 67 8.58 -20.15 12.18
C THR A 67 7.67 -21.33 11.83
N SER A 68 6.93 -21.84 12.81
CA SER A 68 5.90 -22.87 12.57
C SER A 68 4.84 -22.38 11.58
N GLY A 69 4.41 -23.24 10.65
CA GLY A 69 3.46 -22.87 9.58
C GLY A 69 4.07 -22.08 8.43
N ILE A 70 5.40 -21.90 8.41
CA ILE A 70 6.13 -21.27 7.31
C ILE A 70 7.16 -22.27 6.78
N ALA A 71 7.04 -22.65 5.52
CA ALA A 71 7.98 -23.55 4.87
C ALA A 71 8.92 -22.76 3.95
N VAL A 72 10.21 -22.76 4.28
CA VAL A 72 11.26 -22.03 3.54
C VAL A 72 12.13 -22.99 2.74
N ASP A 73 12.12 -22.85 1.41
CA ASP A 73 13.09 -23.49 0.51
C ASP A 73 14.21 -22.48 0.21
N HIS A 74 15.37 -22.65 0.87
CA HIS A 74 16.51 -21.77 0.69
C HIS A 74 17.15 -21.86 -0.71
N GLN A 75 17.04 -23.00 -1.40
CA GLN A 75 17.63 -23.17 -2.73
C GLN A 75 16.83 -22.40 -3.78
N LYS A 76 15.50 -22.49 -3.72
CA LYS A 76 14.59 -21.76 -4.62
C LYS A 76 14.26 -20.35 -4.13
N ARG A 77 14.58 -20.07 -2.87
CA ARG A 77 14.24 -18.83 -2.16
C ARG A 77 12.74 -18.62 -2.06
N GLU A 78 12.00 -19.72 -1.91
CA GLU A 78 10.54 -19.75 -1.89
C GLU A 78 10.03 -19.96 -0.47
N VAL A 79 8.98 -19.26 -0.12
CA VAL A 79 8.32 -19.33 1.19
C VAL A 79 6.85 -19.63 0.98
N LYS A 80 6.39 -20.74 1.53
CA LYS A 80 4.98 -21.15 1.54
C LYS A 80 4.39 -20.93 2.93
N PHE A 81 3.10 -20.62 2.96
CA PHE A 81 2.40 -20.23 4.19
C PHE A 81 1.24 -21.19 4.44
N ASP A 82 1.19 -21.74 5.65
CA ASP A 82 0.01 -22.42 6.15
C ASP A 82 -1.19 -21.43 6.20
N PRO A 83 -2.36 -21.78 5.66
CA PRO A 83 -3.54 -20.91 5.68
C PRO A 83 -3.93 -20.45 7.09
N GLY A 84 -3.84 -21.33 8.08
CA GLY A 84 -4.13 -21.00 9.49
C GLY A 84 -3.16 -19.96 10.05
N LYS A 85 -1.88 -20.00 9.64
CA LYS A 85 -0.89 -18.99 10.03
C LYS A 85 -1.17 -17.62 9.40
N VAL A 86 -1.64 -17.59 8.14
CA VAL A 86 -2.06 -16.34 7.48
C VAL A 86 -3.26 -15.73 8.21
N GLU A 87 -4.26 -16.55 8.55
CA GLU A 87 -5.44 -16.13 9.31
C GLU A 87 -5.09 -15.61 10.71
N GLU A 88 -4.16 -16.26 11.41
CA GLU A 88 -3.64 -15.79 12.70
C GLU A 88 -2.99 -14.41 12.55
N ALA A 89 -2.15 -14.21 11.53
CA ALA A 89 -1.51 -12.94 11.27
C ALA A 89 -2.52 -11.82 10.98
N ILE A 90 -3.56 -12.09 10.18
CA ILE A 90 -4.65 -11.12 9.92
C ILE A 90 -5.33 -10.70 11.23
N LYS A 91 -5.59 -11.66 12.14
CA LYS A 91 -6.26 -11.38 13.43
C LYS A 91 -5.44 -10.49 14.35
N ILE A 92 -4.13 -10.69 14.42
CA ILE A 92 -3.24 -9.93 15.31
C ILE A 92 -2.73 -8.62 14.70
N ALA A 93 -2.95 -8.40 13.40
CA ALA A 93 -2.50 -7.20 12.70
C ALA A 93 -2.98 -5.91 13.37
N GLY A 94 -2.12 -4.89 13.40
CA GLY A 94 -2.49 -3.56 13.87
C GLY A 94 -3.39 -2.85 12.86
N LYS A 95 -4.69 -3.17 12.87
CA LYS A 95 -5.69 -2.67 11.90
C LYS A 95 -5.99 -1.18 12.03
N ASN A 96 -5.77 -0.62 13.22
CA ASN A 96 -6.09 0.76 13.57
C ASN A 96 -4.84 1.51 14.02
N PHE A 97 -4.54 2.64 13.37
CA PHE A 97 -3.47 3.53 13.84
C PHE A 97 -3.73 4.99 13.44
N ILE A 98 -3.08 5.90 14.16
CA ILE A 98 -3.10 7.33 13.88
C ILE A 98 -1.78 7.69 13.20
N TYR A 99 -1.86 8.40 12.08
CA TYR A 99 -0.73 8.89 11.33
C TYR A 99 -0.65 10.41 11.42
N TYR A 100 0.47 10.91 11.90
CA TYR A 100 0.61 12.30 12.32
C TYR A 100 1.39 13.13 11.30
N GLY A 101 1.03 14.40 11.20
CA GLY A 101 1.86 15.42 10.60
C GLY A 101 2.86 15.97 11.61
N ARG A 102 3.81 16.78 11.11
CA ARG A 102 4.77 17.49 11.98
C ARG A 102 4.05 18.35 13.03
N ASP A 103 2.89 18.90 12.66
CA ASP A 103 1.94 19.43 13.64
C ASP A 103 1.03 18.29 14.10
N TYR A 104 1.19 17.83 15.34
CA TYR A 104 0.43 16.69 15.88
C TYR A 104 -1.09 16.92 15.94
N THR A 105 -1.57 18.16 15.76
CA THR A 105 -3.00 18.43 15.60
C THR A 105 -3.52 18.01 14.21
N ARG A 106 -2.64 17.99 13.20
CA ARG A 106 -2.91 17.50 11.85
C ARG A 106 -2.61 16.01 11.79
N LYS A 107 -3.64 15.18 11.83
CA LYS A 107 -3.51 13.72 11.86
C LYS A 107 -4.64 13.04 11.11
N VAL A 108 -4.36 11.85 10.59
CA VAL A 108 -5.35 10.97 9.97
C VAL A 108 -5.42 9.67 10.74
N LYS A 109 -6.56 8.99 10.68
CA LYS A 109 -6.77 7.72 11.34
C LYS A 109 -7.05 6.64 10.28
N PHE A 110 -6.19 5.65 10.20
CA PHE A 110 -6.38 4.50 9.33
C PHE A 110 -7.12 3.39 10.10
N GLY A 111 -8.11 2.75 9.46
CA GLY A 111 -8.93 1.69 10.03
C GLY A 111 -10.21 2.14 10.75
N TYR A 112 -10.48 3.45 10.85
CA TYR A 112 -11.63 4.00 11.62
C TYR A 112 -12.87 4.32 10.76
N GLY A 113 -12.99 3.71 9.57
CA GLY A 113 -14.13 3.94 8.66
C GLY A 113 -14.13 5.32 7.97
N GLN A 114 -13.06 6.11 8.10
CA GLN A 114 -12.91 7.40 7.45
C GLN A 114 -12.15 7.28 6.11
N ASN A 115 -12.57 8.08 5.12
CA ASN A 115 -11.78 8.27 3.91
C ASN A 115 -10.55 9.12 4.23
N VAL A 116 -9.40 8.73 3.69
CA VAL A 116 -8.15 9.50 3.79
C VAL A 116 -7.66 9.78 2.39
N PHE A 117 -7.72 11.04 1.98
CA PHE A 117 -7.30 11.49 0.66
C PHE A 117 -5.82 11.85 0.68
N THR A 118 -5.06 11.17 -0.17
CA THR A 118 -3.61 11.32 -0.26
C THR A 118 -3.23 11.84 -1.63
N SER A 119 -2.41 12.88 -1.72
CA SER A 119 -1.86 13.30 -3.01
C SER A 119 -0.79 12.31 -3.50
N SER A 120 -0.55 12.28 -4.80
CA SER A 120 0.33 11.27 -5.42
C SER A 120 1.79 11.36 -4.93
N ALA A 121 2.52 10.25 -5.05
CA ALA A 121 3.95 10.21 -4.79
C ALA A 121 4.70 9.51 -5.93
N GLY A 122 5.93 9.94 -6.23
CA GLY A 122 6.83 9.25 -7.17
C GLY A 122 6.68 9.63 -8.65
N GLN A 123 6.17 10.83 -8.96
CA GLN A 123 5.94 11.21 -10.36
C GLN A 123 7.23 11.68 -11.04
N TRP A 124 7.68 10.92 -12.06
CA TRP A 124 8.89 11.23 -12.85
C TRP A 124 8.62 12.08 -14.11
N ALA A 125 7.35 12.40 -14.36
CA ALA A 125 6.93 13.23 -15.49
C ALA A 125 6.07 14.40 -15.01
N TRP A 126 6.35 15.58 -15.56
CA TRP A 126 5.62 16.81 -15.32
C TRP A 126 5.02 17.31 -16.63
N ILE A 127 3.74 17.68 -16.61
CA ILE A 127 3.07 18.31 -17.74
C ILE A 127 3.05 19.81 -17.47
N ASP A 128 3.88 20.55 -18.20
CA ASP A 128 3.82 22.00 -18.19
C ASP A 128 2.56 22.44 -18.95
N TRP A 129 1.51 22.80 -18.22
CA TRP A 129 0.21 23.16 -18.80
C TRP A 129 0.30 24.39 -19.72
N ARG A 130 1.23 25.32 -19.44
CA ARG A 130 1.42 26.54 -20.25
C ARG A 130 2.08 26.19 -21.58
N ARG A 131 3.08 25.32 -21.53
CA ARG A 131 3.86 24.91 -22.72
C ARG A 131 3.26 23.70 -23.44
N LYS A 132 2.30 23.02 -22.82
CA LYS A 132 1.73 21.72 -23.24
C LYS A 132 2.83 20.68 -23.55
N LYS A 133 3.90 20.68 -22.74
CA LYS A 133 5.05 19.78 -22.91
C LYS A 133 5.23 18.88 -21.70
N ARG A 134 5.48 17.59 -21.96
CA ARG A 134 5.95 16.64 -20.98
C ARG A 134 7.46 16.80 -20.81
N ARG A 135 7.92 16.94 -19.57
CA ARG A 135 9.34 17.01 -19.20
C ARG A 135 9.57 16.33 -17.85
N HIS A 136 10.82 16.17 -17.45
CA HIS A 136 11.12 15.79 -16.08
C HIS A 136 10.84 16.96 -15.12
N PRO A 137 10.37 16.69 -13.89
CA PRO A 137 10.20 17.71 -12.88
C PRO A 137 11.56 18.18 -12.35
N ASN A 138 11.64 19.46 -11.98
CA ASN A 138 12.75 20.04 -11.25
C ASN A 138 12.38 20.27 -9.79
N GLN A 139 13.29 20.83 -8.98
CA GLN A 139 13.03 21.10 -7.58
C GLN A 139 11.89 22.09 -7.35
N GLN A 140 11.74 23.10 -8.23
CA GLN A 140 10.68 24.09 -8.09
C GLN A 140 9.30 23.45 -8.31
N ASP A 141 9.15 22.55 -9.30
CA ASP A 141 7.88 21.83 -9.51
C ASP A 141 7.49 21.03 -8.26
N PHE A 142 8.46 20.39 -7.62
CA PHE A 142 8.24 19.65 -6.37
C PHE A 142 7.81 20.57 -5.22
N PHE A 143 8.44 21.73 -5.07
CA PHE A 143 8.04 22.71 -4.05
C PHE A 143 6.64 23.28 -4.30
N ASP A 144 6.34 23.61 -5.56
CA ASP A 144 5.02 24.10 -5.97
C ASP A 144 3.95 23.03 -5.74
N ALA A 145 4.25 21.76 -6.01
CA ALA A 145 3.35 20.65 -5.76
C ALA A 145 3.08 20.43 -4.25
N ILE A 146 4.10 20.52 -3.39
CA ILE A 146 3.90 20.48 -1.93
C ILE A 146 3.00 21.63 -1.48
N LYS A 147 3.28 22.84 -1.95
CA LYS A 147 2.50 24.04 -1.60
C LYS A 147 1.03 23.88 -2.02
N LEU A 148 0.78 23.34 -3.21
CA LEU A 148 -0.57 23.05 -3.69
C LEU A 148 -1.28 22.03 -2.80
N ALA A 149 -0.65 20.87 -2.55
CA ALA A 149 -1.24 19.82 -1.73
C ALA A 149 -1.47 20.24 -0.26
N ASP A 150 -0.59 21.06 0.30
CA ASP A 150 -0.75 21.64 1.64
C ASP A 150 -1.97 22.59 1.70
N ALA A 151 -2.16 23.41 0.67
CA ALA A 151 -3.27 24.37 0.59
C ALA A 151 -4.65 23.73 0.35
N LEU A 152 -4.71 22.53 -0.25
CA LEU A 152 -5.97 21.85 -0.53
C LEU A 152 -6.58 21.28 0.76
N GLU A 153 -7.79 21.72 1.11
CA GLU A 153 -8.49 21.30 2.32
C GLU A 153 -8.84 19.80 2.35
N ASN A 154 -9.12 19.22 1.18
CA ASN A 154 -9.53 17.82 1.02
C ASN A 154 -8.34 16.87 0.76
N ILE A 155 -7.10 17.34 0.92
CA ILE A 155 -5.91 16.48 0.89
C ILE A 155 -5.42 16.33 2.32
N ASP A 156 -5.57 15.13 2.87
CA ASP A 156 -5.22 14.82 4.25
C ASP A 156 -3.74 14.47 4.41
N VAL A 157 -3.17 13.79 3.40
CA VAL A 157 -1.76 13.36 3.38
C VAL A 157 -1.06 13.91 2.13
N VAL A 158 0.06 14.60 2.33
CA VAL A 158 0.82 15.24 1.25
C VAL A 158 1.89 14.31 0.72
N GLY A 159 1.72 13.87 -0.51
CA GLY A 159 2.65 13.02 -1.24
C GLY A 159 3.81 13.79 -1.90
N GLY A 160 4.92 13.08 -2.13
CA GLY A 160 6.02 13.52 -2.97
C GLY A 160 5.65 13.55 -4.45
N MET A 161 4.76 14.49 -4.83
CA MET A 161 4.08 14.55 -6.12
C MET A 161 4.97 14.78 -7.35
N ALA A 162 6.26 15.02 -7.16
CA ALA A 162 7.23 15.16 -8.23
C ALA A 162 8.61 14.71 -7.74
N GLU A 163 9.36 14.04 -8.61
CA GLU A 163 10.70 13.52 -8.35
C GLU A 163 11.74 14.39 -9.06
N PRO A 164 12.40 15.35 -8.37
CA PRO A 164 13.29 16.31 -9.01
C PRO A 164 14.48 15.63 -9.70
N ALA A 165 14.55 15.76 -11.02
CA ALA A 165 15.55 15.05 -11.82
C ALA A 165 16.98 15.55 -11.62
N GLU A 166 17.15 16.81 -11.22
CA GLU A 166 18.44 17.43 -10.91
C GLU A 166 19.06 16.92 -9.59
N ILE A 167 18.28 16.26 -8.73
CA ILE A 167 18.79 15.64 -7.52
C ILE A 167 19.30 14.22 -7.86
N PRO A 168 20.54 13.86 -7.48
CA PRO A 168 21.10 12.53 -7.73
C PRO A 168 20.21 11.42 -7.16
N ARG A 169 20.05 10.32 -7.91
CA ARG A 169 19.12 9.23 -7.59
C ARG A 169 19.40 8.62 -6.21
N GLU A 170 20.67 8.54 -5.85
CA GLU A 170 21.20 7.90 -4.64
C GLU A 170 20.77 8.60 -3.35
N VAL A 171 20.36 9.87 -3.45
CA VAL A 171 19.95 10.70 -2.29
C VAL A 171 18.61 11.40 -2.50
N ARG A 172 17.92 11.11 -3.60
CA ARG A 172 16.69 11.83 -4.00
C ARG A 172 15.55 11.62 -3.02
N ASP A 173 15.35 10.40 -2.56
CA ASP A 173 14.32 10.07 -1.57
C ASP A 173 14.61 10.75 -0.21
N ILE A 174 15.87 10.85 0.22
CA ILE A 174 16.27 11.63 1.39
C ILE A 174 15.89 13.10 1.21
N PHE A 175 16.22 13.69 0.05
CA PHE A 175 15.87 15.06 -0.27
C PHE A 175 14.35 15.29 -0.24
N ILE A 176 13.58 14.39 -0.86
CA ILE A 176 12.12 14.47 -0.94
C ILE A 176 11.50 14.43 0.46
N HIS A 177 11.85 13.44 1.28
CA HIS A 177 11.31 13.32 2.63
C HIS A 177 11.66 14.53 3.51
N LYS A 178 12.92 15.01 3.43
CA LYS A 178 13.39 16.20 4.14
C LYS A 178 12.58 17.44 3.76
N GLU A 179 12.33 17.67 2.48
CA GLU A 179 11.62 18.86 2.03
C GLU A 179 10.09 18.76 2.26
N LEU A 180 9.50 17.56 2.17
CA LEU A 180 8.10 17.32 2.55
C LEU A 180 7.86 17.74 4.00
N ILE A 181 8.60 17.14 4.94
CA ILE A 181 8.39 17.40 6.38
C ILE A 181 8.70 18.85 6.77
N LYS A 182 9.57 19.54 6.02
CA LYS A 182 9.86 20.97 6.24
C LYS A 182 8.74 21.89 5.76
N ARG A 183 8.05 21.54 4.67
CA ARG A 183 7.18 22.47 3.92
C ARG A 183 5.69 22.27 4.14
N THR A 184 5.26 21.15 4.71
CA THR A 184 3.89 20.97 5.18
C THR A 184 3.84 20.70 6.69
N LYS A 185 2.67 20.90 7.27
CA LYS A 185 2.34 20.48 8.64
C LYS A 185 1.50 19.20 8.67
N LYS A 186 0.92 18.81 7.53
CA LYS A 186 0.11 17.59 7.37
C LYS A 186 1.01 16.34 7.40
N PRO A 187 0.43 15.14 7.61
CA PRO A 187 1.14 13.89 7.36
C PRO A 187 1.69 13.83 5.92
N VAL A 188 2.82 13.14 5.73
CA VAL A 188 3.53 13.10 4.44
C VAL A 188 3.69 11.67 3.93
N VAL A 189 3.87 11.49 2.62
CA VAL A 189 4.21 10.17 2.04
C VAL A 189 5.16 10.32 0.86
N ALA A 190 6.15 9.45 0.76
CA ALA A 190 7.02 9.34 -0.40
C ALA A 190 7.60 7.92 -0.50
N TRP A 191 8.20 7.61 -1.66
CA TRP A 191 8.86 6.33 -1.87
C TRP A 191 10.25 6.32 -1.24
N ILE A 192 10.60 5.19 -0.62
CA ILE A 192 11.93 4.94 -0.07
C ILE A 192 12.61 3.95 -1.00
N ASN A 193 13.79 4.29 -1.51
CA ASN A 193 14.43 3.53 -2.58
C ASN A 193 15.22 2.31 -2.05
N CYS A 194 15.95 2.45 -0.95
CA CYS A 194 16.75 1.35 -0.41
C CYS A 194 17.00 1.48 1.09
N LYS A 195 17.56 0.43 1.71
CA LYS A 195 17.91 0.39 3.14
C LYS A 195 18.77 1.58 3.57
N ASN A 196 19.80 1.90 2.79
CA ASN A 196 20.76 2.94 3.16
C ASN A 196 20.08 4.31 3.28
N THR A 197 19.25 4.69 2.31
CA THR A 197 18.53 5.97 2.35
C THR A 197 17.43 5.95 3.41
N ALA A 198 16.77 4.81 3.61
CA ALA A 198 15.75 4.61 4.65
C ALA A 198 16.29 4.94 6.05
N GLU A 199 17.51 4.52 6.39
CA GLU A 199 18.14 4.82 7.68
C GLU A 199 18.34 6.34 7.89
N TYR A 200 18.76 7.07 6.86
CA TYR A 200 18.91 8.54 6.94
C TYR A 200 17.55 9.24 7.01
N ILE A 201 16.56 8.76 6.25
CA ILE A 201 15.20 9.28 6.30
C ILE A 201 14.64 9.11 7.72
N LEU A 202 14.75 7.93 8.31
CA LEU A 202 14.28 7.67 9.67
C LEU A 202 14.97 8.58 10.69
N LYS A 203 16.29 8.80 10.60
CA LYS A 203 16.99 9.77 11.45
C LYS A 203 16.43 11.18 11.35
N ILE A 204 15.99 11.62 10.16
CA ILE A 204 15.33 12.93 9.98
C ILE A 204 14.01 12.94 10.77
N PHE A 205 13.19 11.91 10.64
CA PHE A 205 11.89 11.84 11.33
C PHE A 205 12.02 11.65 12.84
N GLU A 206 13.04 10.91 13.30
CA GLU A 206 13.40 10.79 14.72
C GLU A 206 13.81 12.16 15.28
N ALA A 207 14.65 12.91 14.57
CA ALA A 207 15.04 14.26 14.99
C ALA A 207 13.85 15.23 15.05
N VAL A 208 12.90 15.13 14.11
CA VAL A 208 11.69 15.96 14.08
C VAL A 208 10.69 15.61 15.19
N SER A 209 10.53 14.32 15.50
CA SER A 209 9.61 13.83 16.53
C SER A 209 10.13 13.95 17.96
N GLY A 210 11.45 14.10 18.14
CA GLY A 210 12.09 14.12 19.45
C GLY A 210 12.70 12.78 19.88
N GLY A 211 12.82 11.83 18.96
CA GLY A 211 13.53 10.56 19.13
C GLY A 211 12.76 9.36 18.59
N ALA A 212 13.43 8.20 18.55
CA ALA A 212 12.85 6.96 18.02
C ALA A 212 11.59 6.52 18.78
N LYS A 213 11.53 6.75 20.10
CA LYS A 213 10.36 6.38 20.90
C LYS A 213 9.14 7.25 20.58
N GLU A 214 9.31 8.57 20.50
CA GLU A 214 8.23 9.47 20.08
C GLU A 214 7.79 9.20 18.65
N LEU A 215 8.72 8.87 17.73
CA LEU A 215 8.36 8.48 16.36
C LEU A 215 7.53 7.19 16.34
N GLN A 216 7.84 6.21 17.19
CA GLN A 216 7.07 4.98 17.31
C GLN A 216 5.65 5.26 17.85
N ASP A 217 5.53 6.08 18.89
CA ASP A 217 4.24 6.36 19.55
C ASP A 217 3.36 7.32 18.72
N LYS A 218 3.97 8.24 17.97
CA LYS A 218 3.32 9.20 17.08
C LYS A 218 3.98 9.20 15.69
N PRO A 219 3.67 8.19 14.85
CA PRO A 219 4.35 8.01 13.58
C PRO A 219 4.09 9.17 12.62
N LEU A 220 5.20 9.78 12.20
CA LEU A 220 5.28 10.84 11.18
C LEU A 220 5.63 10.30 9.79
N ILE A 221 6.07 9.04 9.73
CA ILE A 221 6.45 8.31 8.53
C ILE A 221 5.85 6.90 8.58
N LYS A 222 5.45 6.38 7.42
CA LYS A 222 5.08 4.98 7.24
C LYS A 222 5.89 4.39 6.09
N GLY A 223 6.23 3.11 6.20
CA GLY A 223 6.88 2.38 5.12
C GLY A 223 5.85 1.93 4.08
N LEU A 224 6.33 1.45 2.94
CA LEU A 224 5.50 0.83 1.91
C LEU A 224 6.25 -0.37 1.34
N LEU A 225 5.77 -1.56 1.66
CA LEU A 225 6.21 -2.81 1.06
C LEU A 225 5.40 -3.04 -0.20
N THR A 226 6.09 -3.15 -1.33
CA THR A 226 5.46 -3.44 -2.62
C THR A 226 6.03 -4.75 -3.16
N PRO A 227 5.23 -5.84 -3.20
CA PRO A 227 5.62 -7.06 -3.89
C PRO A 227 5.88 -6.77 -5.37
N VAL A 228 6.81 -7.52 -5.96
CA VAL A 228 7.07 -7.55 -7.39
C VAL A 228 6.26 -8.69 -7.97
N SER A 229 5.12 -8.35 -8.57
CA SER A 229 4.22 -9.35 -9.12
C SER A 229 4.82 -10.05 -10.35
N PRO A 230 4.62 -11.37 -10.50
CA PRO A 230 3.86 -12.26 -9.62
C PRO A 230 4.69 -12.85 -8.46
N LEU A 231 4.18 -12.74 -7.23
CA LEU A 231 4.59 -13.48 -6.01
C LEU A 231 6.06 -13.33 -5.61
N GLN A 232 6.64 -12.14 -5.68
CA GLN A 232 8.04 -11.93 -5.28
C GLN A 232 8.21 -10.73 -4.34
N PHE A 233 9.19 -10.82 -3.44
CA PHE A 233 9.66 -9.71 -2.61
C PHE A 233 11.12 -9.45 -2.96
N ASN A 234 11.40 -8.28 -3.54
CA ASN A 234 12.77 -7.88 -3.84
C ASN A 234 13.57 -7.59 -2.55
N LYS A 235 14.89 -7.45 -2.71
CA LYS A 235 15.78 -7.24 -1.56
C LYS A 235 15.49 -5.92 -0.86
N GLU A 236 15.32 -4.84 -1.62
CA GLU A 236 15.14 -3.48 -1.13
C GLU A 236 13.83 -3.33 -0.34
N GLY A 237 12.72 -3.86 -0.86
CA GLY A 237 11.43 -3.86 -0.17
C GLY A 237 11.47 -4.69 1.11
N SER A 238 12.14 -5.85 1.08
CA SER A 238 12.34 -6.70 2.27
C SER A 238 13.20 -6.00 3.33
N ASP A 239 14.24 -5.28 2.93
CA ASP A 239 15.08 -4.50 3.85
C ASP A 239 14.27 -3.38 4.51
N ILE A 240 13.44 -2.65 3.75
CA ILE A 240 12.56 -1.60 4.27
C ILE A 240 11.52 -2.21 5.22
N LEU A 241 10.91 -3.34 4.87
CA LEU A 241 9.99 -4.07 5.74
C LEU A 241 10.62 -4.37 7.09
N MET A 242 11.79 -5.03 7.11
CA MET A 242 12.48 -5.36 8.36
C MET A 242 12.83 -4.10 9.15
N LEU A 243 13.29 -3.05 8.48
CA LEU A 243 13.68 -1.78 9.12
C LEU A 243 12.52 -1.10 9.85
N PHE A 244 11.34 -1.06 9.23
CA PHE A 244 10.12 -0.49 9.81
C PHE A 244 9.53 -1.41 10.89
N ALA A 245 9.54 -2.73 10.67
CA ALA A 245 9.11 -3.71 11.66
C ALA A 245 9.97 -3.64 12.94
N ASP A 246 11.30 -3.64 12.82
CA ASP A 246 12.22 -3.57 13.95
C ASP A 246 12.00 -2.30 14.80
N ARG A 247 11.58 -1.19 14.17
CA ARG A 247 11.24 0.08 14.85
C ARG A 247 9.78 0.18 15.31
N GLY A 248 8.93 -0.77 14.94
CA GLY A 248 7.49 -0.71 15.24
C GLY A 248 6.76 0.43 14.55
N LEU A 249 7.23 0.83 13.35
CA LEU A 249 6.62 1.90 12.57
C LEU A 249 5.57 1.35 11.59
N PRO A 250 4.49 2.11 11.29
CA PRO A 250 3.46 1.64 10.39
C PRO A 250 3.97 1.27 9.00
N LEU A 251 3.36 0.26 8.40
CA LEU A 251 3.73 -0.24 7.07
C LEU A 251 2.49 -0.37 6.18
N GLY A 252 2.52 0.21 4.98
CA GLY A 252 1.59 -0.20 3.93
C GLY A 252 2.10 -1.45 3.23
N VAL A 253 1.24 -2.44 2.98
CA VAL A 253 1.56 -3.59 2.13
C VAL A 253 0.71 -3.46 0.88
N GLY A 254 1.35 -3.11 -0.23
CA GLY A 254 0.70 -2.66 -1.46
C GLY A 254 1.08 -3.50 -2.65
N SER A 255 0.14 -4.21 -3.29
CA SER A 255 0.43 -4.85 -4.59
C SER A 255 -0.24 -4.12 -5.75
N MET A 256 0.37 -4.23 -6.94
CA MET A 256 -0.02 -3.59 -8.19
C MET A 256 0.01 -4.60 -9.33
N VAL A 257 -0.72 -5.71 -9.16
CA VAL A 257 -0.81 -6.74 -10.21
C VAL A 257 -1.47 -6.14 -11.46
N MET A 258 -0.89 -6.39 -12.62
CA MET A 258 -1.43 -5.98 -13.91
C MET A 258 -1.96 -7.20 -14.65
N ALA A 259 -3.29 -7.26 -14.81
CA ALA A 259 -3.95 -8.30 -15.57
C ALA A 259 -3.37 -8.40 -16.99
N MET A 260 -3.22 -9.63 -17.47
CA MET A 260 -2.57 -10.00 -18.75
C MET A 260 -1.05 -9.77 -18.84
N VAL A 261 -0.39 -9.28 -17.78
CA VAL A 261 1.07 -9.05 -17.78
C VAL A 261 1.73 -9.68 -16.57
N SER A 262 1.55 -9.11 -15.38
CA SER A 262 2.11 -9.66 -14.14
C SER A 262 1.10 -10.50 -13.36
N GLY A 263 -0.15 -10.60 -13.84
CA GLY A 263 -1.16 -11.50 -13.34
C GLY A 263 -2.00 -12.14 -14.45
N PRO A 264 -2.95 -13.02 -14.08
CA PRO A 264 -3.85 -13.67 -15.02
C PRO A 264 -4.65 -12.70 -15.88
N ALA A 265 -5.21 -13.18 -16.99
CA ALA A 265 -6.10 -12.36 -17.82
C ALA A 265 -7.47 -12.09 -17.18
N THR A 266 -7.87 -12.88 -16.18
CA THR A 266 -9.15 -12.72 -15.50
C THR A 266 -9.04 -11.75 -14.32
N LEU A 267 -10.08 -10.93 -14.10
CA LEU A 267 -10.10 -9.96 -13.00
C LEU A 267 -10.06 -10.65 -11.63
N ALA A 268 -10.88 -11.68 -11.44
CA ALA A 268 -10.91 -12.45 -10.18
C ALA A 268 -9.57 -13.13 -9.89
N GLY A 269 -8.91 -13.71 -10.90
CA GLY A 269 -7.58 -14.31 -10.74
C GLY A 269 -6.50 -13.26 -10.43
N THR A 270 -6.59 -12.09 -11.05
CA THR A 270 -5.72 -10.94 -10.75
C THR A 270 -5.89 -10.47 -9.30
N VAL A 271 -7.13 -10.32 -8.84
CA VAL A 271 -7.42 -9.92 -7.45
C VAL A 271 -6.98 -11.00 -6.46
N ALA A 272 -7.20 -12.29 -6.76
CA ALA A 272 -6.75 -13.39 -5.91
C ALA A 272 -5.22 -13.42 -5.77
N LEU A 273 -4.49 -13.23 -6.87
CA LEU A 273 -3.04 -13.10 -6.89
C LEU A 273 -2.56 -11.89 -6.08
N GLN A 274 -3.18 -10.74 -6.29
CA GLN A 274 -2.83 -9.52 -5.56
C GLN A 274 -3.06 -9.69 -4.06
N ASN A 275 -4.21 -10.25 -3.68
CA ASN A 275 -4.55 -10.48 -2.29
C ASN A 275 -3.57 -11.49 -1.67
N ALA A 276 -3.15 -12.54 -2.38
CA ALA A 276 -2.10 -13.45 -1.92
C ALA A 276 -0.78 -12.69 -1.61
N GLU A 277 -0.33 -11.83 -2.53
CA GLU A 277 0.88 -11.02 -2.32
C GLU A 277 0.78 -10.09 -1.10
N VAL A 278 -0.37 -9.45 -0.91
CA VAL A 278 -0.61 -8.57 0.24
C VAL A 278 -0.70 -9.37 1.54
N LEU A 279 -1.41 -10.50 1.55
CA LEU A 279 -1.52 -11.39 2.70
C LEU A 279 -0.16 -11.97 3.11
N ALA A 280 0.70 -12.32 2.15
CA ALA A 280 2.07 -12.73 2.43
C ALA A 280 2.85 -11.59 3.13
N GLY A 281 2.77 -10.37 2.60
CA GLY A 281 3.45 -9.22 3.19
C GLY A 281 2.94 -8.87 4.59
N ILE A 282 1.62 -8.94 4.81
CA ILE A 282 1.00 -8.78 6.13
C ILE A 282 1.50 -9.90 7.07
N THR A 283 1.44 -11.16 6.64
CA THR A 283 1.88 -12.30 7.45
C THR A 283 3.34 -12.15 7.87
N ILE A 284 4.24 -11.88 6.93
CA ILE A 284 5.66 -11.63 7.22
C ILE A 284 5.82 -10.47 8.21
N SER A 285 5.08 -9.37 8.04
CA SER A 285 5.17 -8.23 8.95
C SER A 285 4.78 -8.58 10.38
N GLN A 286 3.75 -9.41 10.57
CA GLN A 286 3.27 -9.83 11.89
C GLN A 286 4.17 -10.91 12.50
N LEU A 287 4.84 -11.72 11.69
CA LEU A 287 5.87 -12.65 12.16
C LEU A 287 7.12 -11.91 12.66
N LEU A 288 7.53 -10.84 11.96
CA LEU A 288 8.64 -10.00 12.38
C LEU A 288 8.28 -9.19 13.64
N ARG A 289 7.05 -8.68 13.71
CA ARG A 289 6.55 -7.92 14.85
C ARG A 289 5.03 -8.08 15.01
N PRO A 290 4.58 -8.93 15.93
CA PRO A 290 3.16 -9.08 16.24
C PRO A 290 2.52 -7.74 16.65
N GLY A 291 1.36 -7.42 16.08
CA GLY A 291 0.65 -6.18 16.34
C GLY A 291 1.19 -4.95 15.58
N LEU A 292 2.14 -5.13 14.65
CA LEU A 292 2.64 -4.01 13.85
C LEU A 292 1.47 -3.35 13.09
N PRO A 293 1.34 -2.01 13.13
CA PRO A 293 0.34 -1.31 12.35
C PRO A 293 0.55 -1.54 10.85
N VAL A 294 -0.45 -2.12 10.19
CA VAL A 294 -0.40 -2.42 8.76
C VAL A 294 -1.61 -1.87 8.02
N LEU A 295 -1.34 -1.33 6.83
CA LEU A 295 -2.37 -0.88 5.90
C LEU A 295 -2.36 -1.81 4.69
N TYR A 296 -3.47 -2.51 4.46
CA TYR A 296 -3.71 -3.17 3.18
C TYR A 296 -3.80 -2.11 2.08
N ALA A 297 -2.94 -2.19 1.09
CA ALA A 297 -2.98 -1.38 -0.11
C ALA A 297 -3.06 -2.28 -1.34
N GLY A 298 -3.81 -1.88 -2.35
CA GLY A 298 -3.96 -2.67 -3.56
C GLY A 298 -4.53 -1.83 -4.67
N ILE A 299 -3.79 -1.74 -5.77
CA ILE A 299 -4.22 -0.97 -6.94
C ILE A 299 -3.96 -1.86 -8.17
N PRO A 300 -4.78 -2.88 -8.42
CA PRO A 300 -4.59 -3.71 -9.58
C PRO A 300 -4.95 -2.91 -10.82
N HIS A 301 -4.28 -3.24 -11.91
CA HIS A 301 -4.52 -2.61 -13.19
C HIS A 301 -4.74 -3.67 -14.25
N ILE A 302 -5.13 -3.19 -15.43
CA ILE A 302 -5.15 -3.97 -16.66
C ILE A 302 -4.22 -3.29 -17.67
N SER A 303 -3.61 -4.06 -18.55
CA SER A 303 -2.90 -3.50 -19.70
C SER A 303 -3.83 -3.32 -20.90
N ASP A 304 -3.58 -2.31 -21.73
CA ASP A 304 -4.22 -2.20 -23.05
C ASP A 304 -3.61 -3.27 -23.98
N PRO A 305 -4.37 -4.26 -24.48
CA PRO A 305 -3.80 -5.31 -25.33
C PRO A 305 -3.21 -4.77 -26.65
N ARG A 306 -3.53 -3.54 -27.07
CA ARG A 306 -2.99 -2.94 -28.30
C ARG A 306 -1.55 -2.46 -28.16
N ASN A 307 -1.13 -2.06 -26.96
CA ASN A 307 0.18 -1.43 -26.74
C ASN A 307 0.86 -1.82 -25.41
N VAL A 308 0.20 -2.67 -24.61
CA VAL A 308 0.66 -3.21 -23.32
C VAL A 308 0.87 -2.13 -22.25
N ASN A 309 0.41 -0.90 -22.49
CA ASN A 309 0.47 0.15 -21.49
C ASN A 309 -0.52 -0.13 -20.36
N ILE A 310 -0.13 0.25 -19.15
CA ILE A 310 -1.01 0.25 -17.98
C ILE A 310 -2.20 1.21 -18.19
N CYS A 311 -3.42 0.73 -17.96
CA CYS A 311 -4.63 1.54 -18.08
C CYS A 311 -5.07 2.07 -16.72
N PHE A 312 -4.72 3.32 -16.44
CA PHE A 312 -5.33 4.10 -15.37
C PHE A 312 -6.72 4.59 -15.80
N GLY A 313 -7.75 4.32 -14.99
CA GLY A 313 -9.13 4.73 -15.24
C GLY A 313 -9.94 3.78 -16.13
N SER A 314 -9.49 2.53 -16.28
CA SER A 314 -10.26 1.49 -16.98
C SER A 314 -11.47 1.04 -16.14
N PRO A 315 -12.58 0.60 -16.77
CA PRO A 315 -13.70 -0.03 -16.06
C PRO A 315 -13.26 -1.23 -15.21
N GLU A 316 -12.32 -2.02 -15.71
CA GLU A 316 -11.74 -3.19 -15.02
C GLU A 316 -11.02 -2.79 -13.75
N GLN A 317 -10.25 -1.70 -13.77
CA GLN A 317 -9.63 -1.16 -12.56
C GLN A 317 -10.69 -0.77 -11.53
N GLY A 318 -11.78 -0.11 -11.96
CA GLY A 318 -12.90 0.26 -11.08
C GLY A 318 -13.55 -0.96 -10.42
N ILE A 319 -13.83 -2.01 -11.21
CA ILE A 319 -14.40 -3.26 -10.71
C ILE A 319 -13.46 -3.91 -9.70
N MET A 320 -12.18 -4.08 -10.04
CA MET A 320 -11.21 -4.71 -9.13
C MET A 320 -11.02 -3.91 -7.84
N ALA A 321 -11.07 -2.57 -7.90
CA ALA A 321 -11.02 -1.71 -6.71
C ALA A 321 -12.19 -1.98 -5.75
N VAL A 322 -13.40 -2.21 -6.26
CA VAL A 322 -14.56 -2.62 -5.45
C VAL A 322 -14.34 -4.00 -4.83
N MET A 323 -13.85 -4.97 -5.61
CA MET A 323 -13.56 -6.33 -5.12
C MET A 323 -12.57 -6.31 -3.95
N ILE A 324 -11.48 -5.56 -4.09
CA ILE A 324 -10.46 -5.41 -3.04
C ILE A 324 -11.04 -4.73 -1.81
N THR A 325 -11.82 -3.67 -2.00
CA THR A 325 -12.45 -2.96 -0.87
C THR A 325 -13.37 -3.90 -0.09
N ALA A 326 -14.12 -4.77 -0.77
CA ALA A 326 -14.94 -5.79 -0.11
C ALA A 326 -14.08 -6.83 0.62
N LEU A 327 -13.04 -7.37 -0.03
CA LEU A 327 -12.08 -8.29 0.59
C LEU A 327 -11.47 -7.72 1.87
N THR A 328 -10.92 -6.50 1.81
CA THR A 328 -10.26 -5.89 2.96
C THR A 328 -11.23 -5.67 4.13
N LYS A 329 -12.52 -5.42 3.87
CA LYS A 329 -13.54 -5.29 4.92
C LYS A 329 -13.83 -6.63 5.61
N GLU A 330 -13.92 -7.71 4.86
CA GLU A 330 -14.09 -9.07 5.43
C GLU A 330 -12.87 -9.49 6.27
N LEU A 331 -11.67 -9.03 5.90
CA LEU A 331 -10.43 -9.30 6.63
C LEU A 331 -10.25 -8.40 7.88
N SER A 332 -11.04 -7.32 8.02
CA SER A 332 -10.87 -6.29 9.06
C SER A 332 -11.64 -6.59 10.35
#